data_AF-A0A7R9LQF5-F1
#
_entry.id   AF-A0A7R9LQF5-F1
#
_cell.length_a   1.000
_cell.length_b   1.000
_cell.length_c   1.000
_cell.angle_alpha   90.00
_cell.angle_beta   90.00
_cell.angle_gamma   90.00
#
_symmetry.space_group_name_H-M   'P 1'
#
loop_
_entity.id
_entity.type
_entity.pdbx_description
1 polymer ?
#
loop_
_entity_poly.entity_id
_entity_poly.type
_entity_poly.pdbx_seq_one_letter_code
_entity_poly.pdbx_strand_id
1 'polypeptide(L)'
;VTWWAFIMCSLGVFLYQTLDALDGKQCYKVQNTQMEEVYDHGCDAVSTIFVTLAVSCAIQLGRTPILLFLIFLSSMIAFFSTHWLCHIKHQMVFGKIDVSEGQLVMVIIHLVTAFWGQKLWRTQVFGTGIELSHILALRRTNNIWKPVVPIAILTIFAIISYSIGYFHVSPLLFIFTFGFAFAKVTIKLVVRLLFEIDDELLQRNNGLLGQLSDDTTTVGHKQPISGFIAPEDGIVVCVCVLTDGREPILHIRLVGLTGGARREYL
;
A
#
# COMPACT_ATOMS: atom_id res chain seq x y z
N VAL A 1 6.14 -8.94 -30.05
CA VAL A 1 7.07 -9.26 -28.94
C VAL A 1 7.27 -10.77 -28.93
N THR A 2 8.46 -11.26 -28.60
CA THR A 2 8.78 -12.70 -28.51
C THR A 2 8.14 -13.32 -27.27
N TRP A 3 7.78 -14.60 -27.34
CA TRP A 3 7.07 -15.32 -26.28
C TRP A 3 7.83 -15.33 -24.94
N TRP A 4 9.16 -15.45 -24.98
CA TRP A 4 10.00 -15.50 -23.77
C TRP A 4 9.88 -14.23 -22.92
N ALA A 5 9.66 -13.07 -23.55
CA ALA A 5 9.52 -11.81 -22.82
C ALA A 5 8.27 -11.80 -21.94
N PHE A 6 7.17 -12.40 -22.42
CA PHE A 6 5.94 -12.54 -21.64
C PHE A 6 6.09 -13.54 -20.50
N ILE A 7 6.86 -14.61 -20.69
CA ILE A 7 7.21 -15.53 -19.61
C ILE A 7 8.03 -14.81 -18.53
N MET A 8 9.03 -14.02 -18.92
CA MET A 8 9.83 -13.24 -17.96
C MET A 8 8.98 -12.19 -17.23
N CYS A 9 8.05 -11.51 -17.92
CA CYS A 9 7.10 -10.60 -17.27
C CYS A 9 6.18 -11.34 -16.29
N SER A 10 5.65 -12.49 -16.68
CA SER A 10 4.80 -13.31 -15.80
C SER A 10 5.56 -13.77 -14.56
N LEU A 11 6.77 -14.29 -14.73
CA LEU A 11 7.62 -14.71 -13.63
C LEU A 11 7.99 -13.53 -12.74
N GLY A 12 8.31 -12.37 -13.34
CA GLY A 12 8.62 -11.14 -12.61
C GLY A 12 7.47 -10.68 -11.73
N VAL A 13 6.24 -10.62 -12.25
CA VAL A 13 5.05 -10.24 -11.47
C VAL A 13 4.76 -11.27 -10.37
N PHE A 14 4.91 -12.57 -10.67
CA PHE A 14 4.73 -13.63 -9.68
C PHE A 14 5.76 -13.56 -8.54
N LEU A 15 7.03 -13.35 -8.87
CA LEU A 15 8.09 -13.18 -7.88
C LEU A 15 7.86 -11.91 -7.06
N TYR A 16 7.48 -10.80 -7.70
CA TYR A 16 7.16 -9.54 -7.04
C TYR A 16 6.10 -9.74 -5.96
N GLN A 17 4.90 -10.23 -6.32
CA GLN A 17 3.82 -10.44 -5.35
C GLN A 17 4.19 -11.43 -4.23
N THR A 18 5.10 -12.37 -4.51
CA THR A 18 5.53 -13.36 -3.53
C THR A 18 6.48 -12.73 -2.52
N LEU A 19 7.42 -11.90 -2.99
CA LEU A 19 8.37 -11.20 -2.14
C LEU A 19 7.69 -10.12 -1.29
N ASP A 20 6.74 -9.40 -1.88
CA ASP A 20 5.82 -8.46 -1.23
C ASP A 20 5.07 -9.13 -0.06
N ALA A 21 4.42 -10.28 -0.29
CA ALA A 21 3.74 -11.01 0.79
C ALA A 21 4.67 -11.59 1.88
N LEU A 22 5.99 -11.67 1.63
CA LEU A 22 6.98 -12.20 2.56
C LEU A 22 7.62 -11.10 3.43
N ASP A 23 7.67 -9.86 2.96
CA ASP A 23 8.42 -8.80 3.65
C ASP A 23 7.76 -8.40 4.99
N GLY A 24 6.43 -8.32 5.07
CA GLY A 24 5.71 -8.02 6.30
C GLY A 24 5.88 -9.11 7.37
N LYS A 25 5.91 -10.38 6.94
CA LYS A 25 6.18 -11.52 7.83
C LYS A 25 7.61 -11.51 8.35
N GLN A 26 8.55 -11.05 7.54
CA GLN A 26 9.94 -10.92 7.94
C GLN A 26 10.14 -9.69 8.83
N CYS A 27 9.48 -8.57 8.54
CA CYS A 27 9.51 -7.35 9.34
C CYS A 27 9.13 -7.65 10.79
N TYR A 28 8.01 -8.36 11.00
CA TYR A 28 7.55 -8.75 12.33
C TYR A 28 8.61 -9.53 13.14
N LYS A 29 9.45 -10.32 12.46
CA LYS A 29 10.50 -11.12 13.12
C LYS A 29 11.79 -10.35 13.39
N VAL A 30 12.06 -9.27 12.66
CA VAL A 30 13.36 -8.57 12.69
C VAL A 30 13.29 -7.28 13.48
N GLN A 31 12.36 -6.39 13.13
CA GLN A 31 12.36 -5.03 13.67
C GLN A 31 10.96 -4.42 13.87
N ASN A 32 9.91 -4.99 13.26
CA ASN A 32 8.51 -4.58 13.40
C ASN A 32 8.31 -3.06 13.42
N THR A 33 8.92 -2.36 12.45
CA THR A 33 8.79 -0.89 12.37
C THR A 33 7.71 -0.51 11.36
N GLN A 34 7.32 0.75 11.39
CA GLN A 34 6.36 1.32 10.45
C GLN A 34 7.05 1.77 9.14
N MET A 35 8.39 1.85 9.12
CA MET A 35 9.13 2.27 7.93
C MET A 35 9.01 1.26 6.79
N GLU A 36 8.85 -0.03 7.09
CA GLU A 36 8.65 -1.07 6.08
C GLU A 36 7.37 -0.86 5.29
N GLU A 37 6.30 -0.39 5.93
CA GLU A 37 5.03 -0.09 5.25
C GLU A 37 5.20 1.02 4.20
N VAL A 38 6.07 2.00 4.45
CA VAL A 38 6.41 3.04 3.47
C VAL A 38 7.25 2.48 2.32
N TYR A 39 8.18 1.57 2.60
CA TYR A 39 9.01 0.94 1.57
C TYR A 39 8.19 0.03 0.65
N ASP A 40 7.32 -0.79 1.24
CA ASP A 40 6.41 -1.69 0.56
C ASP A 40 5.48 -0.92 -0.40
N HIS A 41 4.68 0.00 0.16
CA HIS A 41 3.76 0.84 -0.63
C HIS A 41 4.46 1.78 -1.61
N GLY A 42 5.68 2.22 -1.30
CA GLY A 42 6.49 3.01 -2.20
C GLY A 42 6.97 2.22 -3.42
N CYS A 43 7.33 0.95 -3.22
CA CYS A 43 7.67 0.02 -4.28
C CYS A 43 6.46 -0.24 -5.17
N ASP A 44 5.30 -0.49 -4.56
CA ASP A 44 4.02 -0.68 -5.24
C ASP A 44 3.59 0.51 -6.10
N ALA A 45 3.79 1.74 -5.61
CA ALA A 45 3.47 2.96 -6.35
C ALA A 45 4.27 3.07 -7.65
N VAL A 46 5.53 2.66 -7.64
CA VAL A 46 6.42 2.69 -8.81
C VAL A 46 6.19 1.48 -9.71
N SER A 47 6.05 0.29 -9.12
CA SER A 47 5.86 -0.97 -9.84
C SER A 47 4.57 -0.96 -10.67
N THR A 48 3.50 -0.30 -10.19
CA THR A 48 2.22 -0.14 -10.91
C THR A 48 2.42 0.49 -12.30
N ILE A 49 3.39 1.40 -12.49
CA ILE A 49 3.69 2.02 -13.79
C ILE A 49 4.20 0.95 -14.77
N PHE A 50 5.17 0.15 -14.33
CA PHE A 50 5.81 -0.89 -15.15
C PHE A 50 4.86 -2.05 -15.43
N VAL A 51 4.10 -2.50 -14.44
CA VAL A 51 3.14 -3.60 -14.57
C VAL A 51 2.01 -3.21 -15.51
N THR A 52 1.47 -1.98 -15.40
CA THR A 52 0.43 -1.48 -16.30
C THR A 52 0.93 -1.41 -17.75
N LEU A 53 2.17 -0.97 -17.96
CA LEU A 53 2.78 -0.95 -19.28
C LEU A 53 3.01 -2.36 -19.83
N ALA A 54 3.52 -3.28 -19.01
CA ALA A 54 3.76 -4.67 -19.40
C ALA A 54 2.46 -5.39 -19.82
N VAL A 55 1.40 -5.25 -19.03
CA VAL A 55 0.06 -5.77 -19.37
C VAL A 55 -0.42 -5.14 -20.68
N SER A 56 -0.33 -3.82 -20.81
CA SER A 56 -0.76 -3.10 -22.02
C SER A 56 0.00 -3.55 -23.28
N CYS A 57 1.29 -3.87 -23.14
CA CYS A 57 2.08 -4.47 -24.20
C CYS A 57 1.58 -5.89 -24.53
N ALA A 58 1.29 -6.73 -23.53
CA ALA A 58 0.78 -8.08 -23.73
C ALA A 58 -0.53 -8.09 -24.54
N ILE A 59 -1.49 -7.25 -24.15
CA ILE A 59 -2.80 -7.16 -24.81
C ILE A 59 -2.83 -6.23 -26.04
N GLN A 60 -1.68 -5.69 -26.46
CA GLN A 60 -1.51 -4.84 -27.66
C GLN A 60 -2.32 -3.53 -27.65
N LEU A 61 -2.48 -2.93 -26.48
CA LEU A 61 -3.25 -1.70 -26.31
C LEU A 61 -2.65 -0.47 -27.00
N GLY A 62 -1.39 -0.52 -27.39
CA GLY A 62 -0.73 0.56 -28.15
C GLY A 62 -1.36 0.88 -29.50
N ARG A 63 -2.21 0.00 -30.05
CA ARG A 63 -2.99 0.30 -31.28
C ARG A 63 -4.20 1.20 -31.03
N THR A 64 -4.63 1.31 -29.78
CA THR A 64 -5.75 2.16 -29.36
C THR A 64 -5.25 3.13 -28.29
N PRO A 65 -4.58 4.24 -28.67
CA PRO A 65 -3.92 5.16 -27.75
C PRO A 65 -4.82 5.69 -26.64
N ILE A 66 -6.10 5.93 -26.96
CA ILE A 66 -7.09 6.37 -25.98
C ILE A 66 -7.32 5.32 -24.89
N LEU A 67 -7.38 4.04 -25.24
CA LEU A 67 -7.60 2.96 -24.28
C LEU A 67 -6.35 2.75 -23.41
N LEU A 68 -5.17 2.83 -24.02
CA LEU A 68 -3.90 2.82 -23.30
C LEU A 68 -3.82 3.95 -22.27
N PHE A 69 -4.17 5.17 -22.69
CA PHE A 69 -4.20 6.34 -21.81
C PHE A 69 -5.23 6.15 -20.67
N LEU A 70 -6.43 5.65 -20.97
CA LEU A 70 -7.48 5.44 -19.97
C LEU A 70 -7.11 4.35 -18.96
N ILE A 71 -6.53 3.22 -19.38
CA ILE A 71 -6.05 2.18 -18.46
C ILE A 71 -4.91 2.70 -17.59
N PHE A 72 -3.97 3.42 -18.19
CA PHE A 72 -2.87 4.01 -17.43
C PHE A 72 -3.40 4.97 -16.36
N LEU A 73 -4.27 5.91 -16.74
CA LEU A 73 -4.82 6.88 -15.80
C LEU A 73 -5.69 6.22 -14.73
N SER A 74 -6.51 5.23 -15.10
CA SER A 74 -7.35 4.51 -14.14
C SER A 74 -6.53 3.69 -13.15
N SER A 75 -5.41 3.08 -13.57
CA SER A 75 -4.52 2.33 -12.68
C SER A 75 -3.90 3.23 -11.59
N MET A 76 -3.40 4.41 -11.98
CA MET A 76 -2.80 5.38 -11.06
C MET A 76 -3.84 5.94 -10.07
N ILE A 77 -5.04 6.27 -10.57
CA ILE A 77 -6.12 6.78 -9.73
C ILE A 77 -6.63 5.71 -8.77
N ALA A 78 -6.77 4.45 -9.22
CA ALA A 78 -7.21 3.35 -8.38
C ALA A 78 -6.23 3.08 -7.23
N PHE A 79 -4.93 3.00 -7.54
CA PHE A 79 -3.88 2.80 -6.54
C PHE A 79 -3.87 3.93 -5.49
N PHE A 80 -3.94 5.18 -5.96
CA PHE A 80 -4.05 6.34 -5.09
C PHE A 80 -5.31 6.32 -4.21
N SER A 81 -6.45 5.90 -4.77
CA SER A 81 -7.73 5.87 -4.04
C SER A 81 -7.71 4.88 -2.88
N THR A 82 -7.05 3.73 -3.04
CA THR A 82 -6.88 2.74 -1.96
C THR A 82 -6.05 3.31 -0.81
N HIS A 83 -4.92 3.95 -1.12
CA HIS A 83 -4.05 4.56 -0.11
C HIS A 83 -4.71 5.77 0.55
N TRP A 84 -5.50 6.51 -0.20
CA TRP A 84 -6.34 7.57 0.35
C TRP A 84 -7.37 7.04 1.34
N LEU A 85 -8.03 5.93 1.00
CA LEU A 85 -8.98 5.30 1.91
C LEU A 85 -8.29 4.82 3.19
N CYS A 86 -7.10 4.24 3.06
CA CYS A 86 -6.26 3.86 4.20
C CYS A 86 -5.94 5.08 5.07
N HIS A 87 -5.58 6.21 4.44
CA HIS A 87 -5.27 7.43 5.16
C HIS A 87 -6.45 7.98 5.97
N ILE A 88 -7.68 7.96 5.44
CA ILE A 88 -8.86 8.38 6.21
C ILE A 88 -9.18 7.39 7.34
N LYS A 89 -9.11 6.09 7.05
CA LYS A 89 -9.57 5.06 7.99
C LYS A 89 -8.52 4.66 9.01
N HIS A 90 -7.29 5.12 8.84
CA HIS A 90 -6.09 4.67 9.56
C HIS A 90 -5.95 3.14 9.58
N GLN A 91 -6.50 2.48 8.56
CA GLN A 91 -6.56 1.02 8.42
C GLN A 91 -6.68 0.63 6.94
N MET A 92 -5.92 -0.38 6.53
CA MET A 92 -6.13 -1.05 5.25
C MET A 92 -7.32 -2.00 5.36
N VAL A 93 -8.36 -1.72 4.56
CA VAL A 93 -9.56 -2.55 4.47
C VAL A 93 -9.46 -3.41 3.22
N PHE A 94 -9.21 -4.70 3.42
CA PHE A 94 -9.13 -5.67 2.32
C PHE A 94 -10.52 -6.12 1.86
N GLY A 95 -10.69 -6.23 0.55
CA GLY A 95 -11.90 -6.76 -0.09
C GLY A 95 -11.86 -8.28 -0.24
N LYS A 96 -12.97 -8.89 -0.67
CA LYS A 96 -13.00 -10.31 -1.09
C LYS A 96 -12.18 -10.60 -2.35
N ILE A 97 -11.95 -9.57 -3.16
CA ILE A 97 -11.06 -9.60 -4.33
C ILE A 97 -10.21 -8.35 -4.22
N ASP A 98 -8.92 -8.53 -4.07
CA ASP A 98 -7.96 -7.48 -3.77
C ASP A 98 -6.80 -7.49 -4.77
N VAL A 99 -5.72 -6.77 -4.41
CA VAL A 99 -4.51 -6.62 -5.23
C VAL A 99 -3.92 -7.98 -5.62
N SER A 100 -3.90 -8.96 -4.70
CA SER A 100 -3.32 -10.27 -4.93
C SER A 100 -4.03 -11.07 -6.04
N GLU A 101 -5.37 -11.12 -6.05
CA GLU A 101 -6.11 -11.77 -7.14
C GLU A 101 -5.96 -11.00 -8.45
N GLY A 102 -5.85 -9.67 -8.38
CA GLY A 102 -5.55 -8.83 -9.53
C GLY A 102 -4.20 -9.16 -10.17
N GLN A 103 -3.14 -9.28 -9.36
CA GLN A 103 -1.80 -9.64 -9.81
C GLN A 103 -1.76 -11.07 -10.39
N LEU A 104 -2.49 -12.02 -9.80
CA LEU A 104 -2.64 -13.37 -10.35
C LEU A 104 -3.30 -13.35 -11.74
N VAL A 105 -4.33 -12.51 -11.94
CA VAL A 105 -4.93 -12.32 -13.27
C VAL A 105 -3.91 -11.75 -14.26
N MET A 106 -3.06 -10.81 -13.84
CA MET A 106 -1.99 -10.28 -14.70
C MET A 106 -0.96 -11.35 -15.08
N VAL A 107 -0.57 -12.22 -14.14
CA VAL A 107 0.28 -13.40 -14.41
C VAL A 107 -0.37 -14.28 -15.47
N ILE A 108 -1.66 -14.61 -15.31
CA ILE A 108 -2.41 -15.44 -16.27
C ILE A 108 -2.46 -14.78 -17.66
N ILE A 109 -2.73 -13.46 -17.75
CA ILE A 109 -2.76 -12.73 -19.02
C ILE A 109 -1.42 -12.85 -19.74
N HIS A 110 -0.30 -12.73 -19.03
CA HIS A 110 1.03 -12.87 -19.63
C HIS A 110 1.32 -14.30 -20.10
N LEU A 111 0.95 -15.32 -19.30
CA LEU A 111 1.09 -16.72 -19.69
C LEU A 111 0.25 -17.05 -20.93
N VAL A 112 -1.02 -16.67 -20.94
CA VAL A 112 -1.92 -16.86 -22.11
C VAL A 112 -1.34 -16.17 -23.35
N THR A 113 -0.82 -14.95 -23.20
CA THR A 113 -0.18 -14.22 -24.29
C THR A 113 1.10 -14.91 -24.79
N ALA A 114 1.86 -15.57 -23.91
CA ALA A 114 3.06 -16.30 -24.27
C ALA A 114 2.75 -17.54 -25.13
N PHE A 115 1.72 -18.31 -24.77
CA PHE A 115 1.39 -19.57 -25.44
C PHE A 115 0.55 -19.39 -26.72
N TRP A 116 -0.48 -18.54 -26.68
CA TRP A 116 -1.40 -18.33 -27.82
C TRP A 116 -1.05 -17.12 -28.67
N GLY A 117 -0.06 -16.33 -28.23
CA GLY A 117 0.38 -15.13 -28.92
C GLY A 117 -0.59 -13.97 -28.77
N GLN A 118 -0.09 -12.77 -29.04
CA GLN A 118 -0.86 -11.56 -28.86
C GLN A 118 -2.09 -11.46 -29.78
N LYS A 119 -2.13 -12.23 -30.89
CA LYS A 119 -3.25 -12.24 -31.87
C LYS A 119 -4.58 -12.67 -31.23
N LEU A 120 -4.55 -13.49 -30.19
CA LEU A 120 -5.72 -13.90 -29.42
C LEU A 120 -6.56 -12.69 -28.97
N TRP A 121 -5.92 -11.64 -28.45
CA TRP A 121 -6.62 -10.47 -27.93
C TRP A 121 -7.35 -9.64 -29.00
N ARG A 122 -7.11 -9.94 -30.28
CA ARG A 122 -7.73 -9.26 -31.43
C ARG A 122 -8.93 -10.00 -32.01
N THR A 123 -9.26 -11.19 -31.49
CA THR A 123 -10.44 -11.91 -31.97
C THR A 123 -11.70 -11.19 -31.53
N GLN A 124 -12.63 -10.98 -32.46
CA GLN A 124 -13.90 -10.34 -32.17
C GLN A 124 -14.81 -11.28 -31.39
N VAL A 125 -15.45 -10.74 -30.35
CA VAL A 125 -16.41 -11.48 -29.54
C VAL A 125 -17.74 -11.53 -30.29
N PHE A 126 -18.13 -12.72 -30.75
CA PHE A 126 -19.44 -13.02 -31.36
C PHE A 126 -19.92 -12.04 -32.45
N GLY A 127 -19.03 -11.56 -33.33
CA GLY A 127 -19.40 -10.73 -34.48
C GLY A 127 -19.90 -9.31 -34.15
N THR A 128 -19.76 -8.85 -32.90
CA THR A 128 -20.28 -7.56 -32.41
C THR A 128 -19.35 -6.36 -32.68
N GLY A 129 -18.19 -6.56 -33.31
CA GLY A 129 -17.19 -5.52 -33.54
C GLY A 129 -16.34 -5.15 -32.32
N ILE A 130 -16.60 -5.74 -31.14
CA ILE A 130 -15.85 -5.50 -29.90
C ILE A 130 -14.69 -6.52 -29.80
N GLU A 131 -13.45 -6.01 -29.79
CA GLU A 131 -12.26 -6.85 -29.55
C GLU A 131 -12.17 -7.27 -28.07
N LEU A 132 -11.65 -8.49 -27.81
CA LEU A 132 -11.50 -9.06 -26.46
C LEU A 132 -10.67 -8.16 -25.51
N SER A 133 -9.73 -7.39 -26.06
CA SER A 133 -8.92 -6.38 -25.35
C SER A 133 -9.77 -5.31 -24.64
N HIS A 134 -10.94 -4.96 -25.18
CA HIS A 134 -11.80 -3.91 -24.60
C HIS A 134 -12.60 -4.40 -23.39
N ILE A 135 -12.87 -5.70 -23.30
CA ILE A 135 -13.67 -6.29 -22.21
C ILE A 135 -12.82 -6.42 -20.93
N LEU A 136 -11.51 -6.67 -21.08
CA LEU A 136 -10.57 -6.75 -19.96
C LEU A 136 -10.11 -5.35 -19.47
N ALA A 137 -10.42 -4.29 -20.21
CA ALA A 137 -9.99 -2.92 -19.93
C ALA A 137 -10.87 -2.15 -18.93
N LEU A 138 -11.93 -2.77 -18.40
CA LEU A 138 -12.89 -2.09 -17.54
C LEU A 138 -12.92 -2.71 -16.15
N ARG A 139 -12.12 -2.15 -15.23
CA ARG A 139 -12.33 -2.33 -13.79
C ARG A 139 -12.47 -0.97 -13.11
N ARG A 140 -13.66 -0.73 -12.56
CA ARG A 140 -14.08 0.45 -11.81
C ARG A 140 -13.95 0.16 -10.32
N THR A 141 -13.41 1.09 -9.53
CA THR A 141 -13.61 1.08 -8.07
C THR A 141 -13.93 2.49 -7.55
N ASN A 142 -14.62 2.50 -6.41
CA ASN A 142 -15.54 3.54 -5.95
C ASN A 142 -14.88 4.76 -5.28
N ASN A 143 -15.61 5.87 -5.36
CA ASN A 143 -15.39 7.17 -4.71
C ASN A 143 -14.97 7.07 -3.24
N ILE A 144 -13.97 7.86 -2.82
CA ILE A 144 -13.97 8.63 -1.54
C ILE A 144 -13.05 9.85 -1.73
N TRP A 145 -13.61 11.06 -1.66
CA TRP A 145 -12.89 12.34 -1.81
C TRP A 145 -12.24 12.74 -0.48
N LYS A 146 -10.97 13.21 -0.51
CA LYS A 146 -10.42 14.37 0.24
C LYS A 146 -8.87 14.60 0.23
N PRO A 147 -8.05 14.06 -0.71
CA PRO A 147 -6.75 14.62 -1.11
C PRO A 147 -6.79 15.01 -2.60
N VAL A 148 -7.94 15.48 -3.03
CA VAL A 148 -8.32 15.50 -4.45
C VAL A 148 -7.49 16.51 -5.20
N VAL A 149 -7.06 17.59 -4.56
CA VAL A 149 -6.50 18.74 -5.26
C VAL A 149 -5.21 18.40 -6.02
N PRO A 150 -4.16 17.80 -5.41
CA PRO A 150 -2.94 17.48 -6.15
C PRO A 150 -3.18 16.43 -7.24
N ILE A 151 -4.00 15.42 -6.97
CA ILE A 151 -4.26 14.34 -7.93
C ILE A 151 -5.19 14.78 -9.07
N ALA A 152 -6.18 15.62 -8.78
CA ALA A 152 -7.11 16.18 -9.76
C ALA A 152 -6.38 17.19 -10.64
N ILE A 153 -5.52 18.04 -10.08
CA ILE A 153 -4.64 18.91 -10.87
C ILE A 153 -3.77 18.05 -11.79
N LEU A 154 -3.08 17.04 -11.27
CA LEU A 154 -2.22 16.16 -12.07
C LEU A 154 -3.00 15.42 -13.17
N THR A 155 -4.21 14.96 -12.85
CA THR A 155 -5.13 14.31 -13.79
C THR A 155 -5.58 15.27 -14.89
N ILE A 156 -5.96 16.50 -14.54
CA ILE A 156 -6.35 17.55 -15.50
C ILE A 156 -5.17 17.87 -16.41
N PHE A 157 -3.96 18.04 -15.86
CA PHE A 157 -2.75 18.26 -16.66
C PHE A 157 -2.45 17.09 -17.60
N ALA A 158 -2.65 15.84 -17.16
CA ALA A 158 -2.51 14.66 -18.01
C ALA A 158 -3.53 14.67 -19.16
N ILE A 159 -4.80 14.99 -18.88
CA ILE A 159 -5.87 15.08 -19.90
C ILE A 159 -5.60 16.21 -20.91
N ILE A 160 -5.19 17.39 -20.44
CA ILE A 160 -4.81 18.51 -21.32
C ILE A 160 -3.62 18.10 -22.20
N SER A 161 -2.58 17.51 -21.60
CA SER A 161 -1.38 17.09 -22.33
C SER A 161 -1.69 16.00 -23.37
N TYR A 162 -2.60 15.08 -23.07
CA TYR A 162 -3.13 14.12 -24.03
C TYR A 162 -3.88 14.82 -25.17
N SER A 163 -4.72 15.80 -24.85
CA SER A 163 -5.54 16.54 -25.82
C SER A 163 -4.70 17.40 -26.77
N ILE A 164 -3.55 17.89 -26.33
CA ILE A 164 -2.55 18.60 -27.17
C ILE A 164 -1.81 17.64 -28.11
N GLY A 165 -1.86 16.33 -27.84
CA GLY A 165 -1.27 15.29 -28.68
C GLY A 165 0.12 14.81 -28.24
N TYR A 166 0.64 15.25 -27.09
CA TYR A 166 1.96 14.81 -26.58
C TYR A 166 2.02 13.29 -26.38
N PHE A 167 0.90 12.67 -26.03
CA PHE A 167 0.80 11.22 -25.90
C PHE A 167 1.08 10.49 -27.22
N HIS A 168 0.66 11.05 -28.35
CA HIS A 168 0.87 10.44 -29.67
C HIS A 168 2.32 10.57 -30.17
N VAL A 169 3.05 11.59 -29.71
CA VAL A 169 4.47 11.80 -30.06
C VAL A 169 5.37 10.80 -29.34
N SER A 170 5.19 10.66 -28.03
CA SER A 170 5.97 9.70 -27.23
C SER A 170 5.14 9.15 -26.07
N PRO A 171 4.42 8.04 -26.27
CA PRO A 171 3.58 7.43 -25.24
C PRO A 171 4.39 7.00 -24.00
N LEU A 172 5.60 6.47 -24.20
CA LEU A 172 6.46 6.00 -23.11
C LEU A 172 6.95 7.16 -22.23
N LEU A 173 7.43 8.24 -22.83
CA LEU A 173 7.88 9.41 -22.08
C LEU A 173 6.72 10.04 -21.30
N PHE A 174 5.53 10.10 -21.91
CA PHE A 174 4.32 10.55 -21.24
C PHE A 174 4.00 9.67 -20.02
N ILE A 175 3.93 8.34 -20.22
CA ILE A 175 3.60 7.36 -19.17
C ILE A 175 4.59 7.46 -18.01
N PHE A 176 5.90 7.54 -18.29
CA PHE A 176 6.88 7.69 -17.21
C PHE A 176 6.77 9.04 -16.51
N THR A 177 6.64 10.15 -17.25
CA THR A 177 6.58 11.49 -16.65
C THR A 177 5.39 11.63 -15.71
N PHE A 178 4.19 11.28 -16.18
CA PHE A 178 3.00 11.34 -15.34
C PHE A 178 2.98 10.22 -14.30
N GLY A 179 3.44 9.01 -14.64
CA GLY A 179 3.46 7.87 -13.74
C GLY A 179 4.30 8.14 -12.50
N PHE A 180 5.54 8.62 -12.67
CA PHE A 180 6.38 9.00 -11.53
C PHE A 180 5.82 10.18 -10.75
N ALA A 181 5.13 11.12 -11.40
CA ALA A 181 4.44 12.20 -10.70
C ALA A 181 3.29 11.67 -9.81
N PHE A 182 2.48 10.73 -10.31
CA PHE A 182 1.42 10.06 -9.55
C PHE A 182 2.00 9.22 -8.39
N ALA A 183 3.05 8.44 -8.65
CA ALA A 183 3.74 7.66 -7.64
C ALA A 183 4.29 8.55 -6.52
N LYS A 184 4.94 9.66 -6.87
CA LYS A 184 5.47 10.63 -5.89
C LYS A 184 4.38 11.23 -5.00
N VAL A 185 3.23 11.59 -5.58
CA VAL A 185 2.10 12.12 -4.79
C VAL A 185 1.54 11.04 -3.86
N THR A 186 1.43 9.80 -4.34
CA THR A 186 0.95 8.68 -3.52
C THR A 186 1.90 8.35 -2.38
N ILE A 187 3.21 8.28 -2.65
CA ILE A 187 4.25 8.05 -1.61
C ILE A 187 4.18 9.12 -0.53
N LYS A 188 4.02 10.41 -0.90
CA LYS A 188 3.85 11.48 0.09
C LYS A 188 2.62 11.29 0.98
N LEU A 189 1.53 10.78 0.42
CA LEU A 189 0.31 10.48 1.17
C LEU A 189 0.54 9.33 2.15
N VAL A 190 1.21 8.25 1.72
CA VAL A 190 1.57 7.12 2.58
C VAL A 190 2.47 7.55 3.73
N VAL A 191 3.52 8.32 3.44
CA VAL A 191 4.42 8.85 4.47
C VAL A 191 3.66 9.70 5.48
N ARG A 192 2.72 10.54 5.02
CA ARG A 192 1.90 11.37 5.92
C ARG A 192 1.01 10.52 6.83
N LEU A 193 0.37 9.48 6.30
CA LEU A 193 -0.40 8.54 7.11
C LEU A 193 0.47 7.91 8.20
N LEU A 194 1.69 7.51 7.85
CA LEU A 194 2.61 6.90 8.80
C LEU A 194 2.91 7.81 9.99
N PHE A 195 3.28 9.06 9.70
CA PHE A 195 3.56 10.06 10.74
C PHE A 195 2.35 10.36 11.62
N GLU A 196 1.15 10.45 11.02
CA GLU A 196 -0.07 10.70 11.80
C GLU A 196 -0.40 9.53 12.74
N ILE A 197 -0.18 8.28 12.30
CA ILE A 197 -0.36 7.10 13.17
C ILE A 197 0.68 7.06 14.30
N ASP A 198 1.95 7.35 14.01
CA ASP A 198 3.02 7.35 15.01
C ASP A 198 2.78 8.42 16.09
N ASP A 199 2.39 9.64 15.68
CA ASP A 199 2.03 10.72 16.60
C ASP A 199 0.83 10.34 17.50
N GLU A 200 -0.22 9.71 16.96
CA GLU A 200 -1.36 9.24 17.74
C GLU A 200 -0.97 8.17 18.77
N LEU A 201 -0.11 7.21 18.38
CA LEU A 201 0.39 6.17 19.29
C LEU A 201 1.25 6.77 20.41
N LEU A 202 2.11 7.73 20.09
CA LEU A 202 2.93 8.43 21.08
C LEU A 202 2.07 9.21 22.08
N GLN A 203 1.06 9.95 21.61
CA GLN A 203 0.14 10.67 22.49
C GLN A 203 -0.64 9.72 23.40
N ARG A 204 -1.14 8.61 22.85
CA ARG A 204 -1.86 7.59 23.63
C ARG A 204 -0.99 6.98 24.73
N ASN A 205 0.26 6.62 24.42
CA ASN A 205 1.19 6.04 25.38
C ASN A 205 1.57 7.04 26.48
N ASN A 206 1.82 8.31 26.13
CA ASN A 206 2.11 9.36 27.10
C ASN A 206 0.91 9.66 28.01
N GLY A 207 -0.32 9.64 27.48
CA GLY A 207 -1.53 9.80 28.27
C GLY A 207 -1.72 8.69 29.31
N LEU A 208 -1.47 7.43 28.92
CA LEU A 208 -1.52 6.28 29.83
C LEU A 208 -0.43 6.35 30.91
N LEU A 209 0.78 6.79 30.56
CA LEU A 209 1.85 7.02 31.53
C LEU A 209 1.50 8.14 32.52
N GLY A 210 0.84 9.20 32.06
CA GLY A 210 0.32 10.26 32.94
C GLY A 210 -0.72 9.74 33.93
N GLN A 211 -1.68 8.93 33.46
CA GLN A 211 -2.69 8.32 34.33
C GLN A 211 -2.08 7.35 35.35
N LEU A 212 -1.11 6.53 34.95
CA LEU A 212 -0.39 5.65 35.87
C LEU A 212 0.43 6.45 36.90
N SER A 213 1.03 7.57 36.50
CA SER A 213 1.72 8.48 37.41
C SER A 213 0.75 9.07 38.45
N ASP A 214 -0.42 9.53 38.01
CA ASP A 214 -1.45 10.13 38.87
C ASP A 214 -2.08 9.12 39.85
N ASP A 215 -2.31 7.89 39.40
CA ASP A 215 -2.75 6.78 40.26
C ASP A 215 -1.66 6.41 41.29
N THR A 216 -0.38 6.63 40.99
CA THR A 216 0.73 6.41 41.92
C THR A 216 0.88 7.55 42.94
N THR A 217 0.59 8.81 42.55
CA THR A 217 0.65 9.97 43.47
C THR A 217 -0.46 10.00 44.51
N THR A 218 -1.56 9.25 44.34
CA THR A 218 -2.54 9.03 45.41
C THR A 218 -2.02 8.10 46.53
N VAL A 219 -0.88 7.43 46.32
CA VAL A 219 -0.11 6.71 47.34
C VAL A 219 1.18 7.49 47.63
N GLY A 220 1.05 8.59 48.37
CA GLY A 220 2.11 9.26 49.12
C GLY A 220 3.53 9.31 48.52
N HIS A 221 3.86 10.45 47.90
CA HIS A 221 5.22 11.00 47.75
C HIS A 221 6.36 10.00 47.44
N LYS A 222 6.65 9.75 46.15
CA LYS A 222 7.96 9.29 45.66
C LYS A 222 8.12 9.56 44.16
N GLN A 223 9.31 10.03 43.76
CA GLN A 223 9.66 10.40 42.38
C GLN A 223 9.71 9.18 41.45
N PRO A 224 9.23 9.26 40.19
CA PRO A 224 9.34 8.16 39.25
C PRO A 224 10.74 8.15 38.60
N ILE A 225 11.41 7.00 38.65
CA ILE A 225 12.66 6.75 37.91
C ILE A 225 12.34 5.74 36.81
N SER A 226 12.62 6.16 35.56
CA SER A 226 12.55 5.48 34.25
C SER A 226 11.87 4.10 34.18
N GLY A 227 10.76 4.03 33.43
CA GLY A 227 10.21 2.76 32.95
C GLY A 227 11.04 2.19 31.79
N PHE A 228 11.28 0.88 31.81
CA PHE A 228 11.84 0.13 30.69
C PHE A 228 10.72 -0.65 29.99
N ILE A 229 10.68 -0.59 28.66
CA ILE A 229 9.78 -1.39 27.82
C ILE A 229 10.53 -2.65 27.40
N ALA A 230 10.02 -3.84 27.73
CA ALA A 230 10.52 -5.10 27.20
C ALA A 230 9.76 -5.46 25.90
N PRO A 231 10.41 -6.01 24.85
CA PRO A 231 9.86 -5.95 23.49
C PRO A 231 8.86 -7.06 23.14
N GLU A 232 8.70 -8.13 23.93
CA GLU A 232 8.20 -9.37 23.32
C GLU A 232 6.71 -9.71 23.45
N ASP A 233 5.89 -9.11 24.33
CA ASP A 233 4.50 -9.59 24.48
C ASP A 233 3.44 -8.52 24.82
N GLY A 234 3.70 -7.24 24.55
CA GLY A 234 2.74 -6.18 24.91
C GLY A 234 2.52 -6.05 26.43
N ILE A 235 3.42 -6.62 27.23
CA ILE A 235 3.44 -6.49 28.69
C ILE A 235 4.30 -5.27 29.03
N VAL A 236 3.66 -4.20 29.50
CA VAL A 236 4.37 -3.06 30.09
C VAL A 236 4.72 -3.42 31.53
N VAL A 237 5.99 -3.75 31.77
CA VAL A 237 6.50 -4.01 33.12
C VAL A 237 6.91 -2.68 33.74
N CYS A 238 6.04 -2.11 34.58
CA CYS A 238 6.36 -0.90 35.32
C CYS A 238 7.04 -1.29 36.64
N VAL A 239 8.35 -1.04 36.75
CA VAL A 239 9.12 -1.31 37.98
C VAL A 239 9.13 -0.03 38.81
N CYS A 240 8.39 -0.01 39.92
CA CYS A 240 8.49 1.05 40.92
C CYS A 240 9.45 0.61 42.03
N VAL A 241 10.56 1.34 42.20
CA VAL A 241 11.46 1.17 43.35
C VAL A 241 10.98 2.11 44.44
N LEU A 242 10.38 1.57 45.51
CA LEU A 242 9.99 2.35 46.68
C LEU A 242 11.16 2.36 47.67
N THR A 243 11.83 3.50 47.81
CA THR A 243 12.89 3.68 48.82
C THR A 243 12.27 4.23 50.09
N ASP A 244 12.09 3.41 51.13
CA ASP A 244 11.66 3.91 52.44
C ASP A 244 12.86 4.18 53.33
N GLY A 245 13.65 5.20 52.97
CA GLY A 245 14.65 5.87 53.80
C GLY A 245 15.78 5.05 54.45
N ARG A 246 15.73 3.72 54.46
CA ARG A 246 16.70 2.85 55.15
C ARG A 246 17.04 1.57 54.39
N GLU A 247 16.15 1.00 53.56
CA GLU A 247 16.50 -0.04 52.57
C GLU A 247 15.59 0.01 51.32
N PRO A 248 16.09 -0.34 50.12
CA PRO A 248 15.27 -0.38 48.90
C PRO A 248 14.39 -1.64 48.89
N ILE A 249 13.07 -1.47 48.98
CA ILE A 249 12.10 -2.56 48.78
C ILE A 249 11.66 -2.51 47.32
N LEU A 250 12.10 -3.51 46.54
CA LEU A 250 11.72 -3.65 45.12
C LEU A 250 10.30 -4.21 45.03
N HIS A 251 9.34 -3.35 44.70
CA HIS A 251 7.94 -3.77 44.50
C HIS A 251 7.65 -3.84 43.00
N ILE A 252 7.87 -5.02 42.40
CA ILE A 252 7.57 -5.26 40.98
C ILE A 252 6.06 -5.49 40.85
N ARG A 253 5.34 -4.55 40.23
CA ARG A 253 3.94 -4.75 39.87
C ARG A 253 3.86 -5.10 38.38
N LEU A 254 3.64 -6.38 38.08
CA LEU A 254 3.33 -6.83 36.73
C LEU A 254 1.88 -6.46 36.42
N VAL A 255 1.67 -5.46 35.55
CA VAL A 255 0.36 -5.14 35.01
C VAL A 255 0.23 -5.85 33.66
N GLY A 256 -0.43 -7.00 33.65
CA GLY A 256 -0.76 -7.70 32.41
C GLY A 256 -1.90 -7.00 31.69
N LEU A 257 -1.65 -6.48 30.48
CA LEU A 257 -2.70 -6.03 29.57
C LEU A 257 -3.39 -7.25 28.95
N THR A 258 -4.30 -7.91 29.66
CA THR A 258 -5.30 -8.77 28.99
C THR A 258 -6.44 -7.88 28.49
N GLY A 259 -6.14 -7.03 27.51
CA GLY A 259 -7.11 -6.19 26.80
C GLY A 259 -7.38 -6.79 25.43
N GLY A 260 -8.56 -7.39 25.27
CA GLY A 260 -8.94 -8.20 24.11
C GLY A 260 -8.79 -7.51 22.75
N ALA A 261 -7.80 -7.96 21.99
CA ALA A 261 -7.85 -7.96 20.53
C ALA A 261 -7.60 -9.40 20.07
N ARG A 262 -8.60 -10.26 20.31
CA ARG A 262 -8.69 -11.53 19.60
C ARG A 262 -8.99 -11.20 18.13
N ARG A 263 -7.97 -10.96 17.30
CA ARG A 263 -8.12 -11.15 15.86
C ARG A 263 -8.08 -12.65 15.63
N GLU A 264 -9.27 -13.24 15.50
CA GLU A 264 -9.40 -14.57 14.90
C GLU A 264 -8.94 -14.45 13.45
N TYR A 265 -7.78 -15.02 13.14
CA TYR A 265 -7.32 -15.19 11.78
C TYR A 265 -7.88 -16.52 11.26
N LEU A 266 -8.85 -16.41 10.35
CA LEU A 266 -9.09 -17.39 9.28
C LEU A 266 -8.57 -16.79 7.97
#